data_AF-A0A3N0YU23-F1
#
_entry.id   AF-A0A3N0YU23-F1
#
_cell.length_a   1.000
_cell.length_b   1.000
_cell.length_c   1.000
_cell.angle_alpha   90.00
_cell.angle_beta   90.00
_cell.angle_gamma   90.00
#
_symmetry.space_group_name_H-M   'P 1'
#
loop_
_entity.id
_entity.type
_entity.pdbx_description
1 polymer ?
#
loop_
_entity_poly.entity_id
_entity_poly.type
_entity_poly.pdbx_seq_one_letter_code
_entity_poly.pdbx_strand_id
1 'polypeptide(L)'
;MGKRKDLSEFDKGQIVMARRLGQSISKTAALVGCSRSAVVHQKWSKEGTVVNRRQGHHGRPRLIDARGERRLASVVRSNRRAAVAQIAQEVKAGSDRKVSGKYTVHHSLLCMGLHSHRPVRVPMLTPVHRRKCQQWVGLSQ
;
A
#
# COMPACT_ATOMS: atom_id res chain seq x y z
N MET A 1 -13.43 12.32 16.71
CA MET A 1 -13.25 12.40 15.24
C MET A 1 -14.29 11.50 14.58
N GLY A 2 -15.30 12.10 13.93
CA GLY A 2 -16.42 11.35 13.34
C GLY A 2 -15.98 10.50 12.15
N LYS A 3 -16.44 9.24 12.10
CA LYS A 3 -16.22 8.32 10.98
C LYS A 3 -16.91 8.92 9.74
N ARG A 4 -16.15 9.62 8.88
CA ARG A 4 -16.65 10.09 7.59
C ARG A 4 -16.85 8.88 6.68
N LYS A 5 -18.05 8.32 6.67
CA LYS A 5 -18.46 7.39 5.61
C LYS A 5 -18.78 8.23 4.38
N ASP A 6 -18.21 7.85 3.25
CA ASP A 6 -18.63 8.40 1.97
C ASP A 6 -20.12 8.09 1.76
N LEU A 7 -20.88 9.07 1.25
CA LEU A 7 -22.28 8.86 0.86
C LEU A 7 -22.35 7.78 -0.23
N SER A 8 -23.42 6.97 -0.22
CA SER A 8 -23.64 5.98 -1.27
C SER A 8 -23.90 6.68 -2.61
N GLU A 9 -23.65 6.02 -3.74
CA GLU A 9 -23.97 6.61 -5.06
C GLU A 9 -25.44 7.00 -5.19
N PHE A 10 -26.32 6.23 -4.55
CA PHE A 10 -27.74 6.52 -4.47
C PHE A 10 -28.04 7.83 -3.72
N ASP A 11 -27.50 8.00 -2.51
CA ASP A 11 -27.66 9.21 -1.69
C ASP A 11 -27.18 10.46 -2.45
N LYS A 12 -26.06 10.33 -3.14
CA LYS A 12 -25.47 11.39 -3.96
C LYS A 12 -26.36 11.72 -5.16
N GLY A 13 -26.96 10.71 -5.80
CA GLY A 13 -27.96 10.88 -6.85
C GLY A 13 -29.19 11.65 -6.37
N GLN A 14 -29.71 11.32 -5.18
CA GLN A 14 -30.81 12.06 -4.57
C GLN A 14 -30.46 13.53 -4.31
N ILE A 15 -29.24 13.81 -3.84
CA ILE A 15 -28.75 15.19 -3.64
C ILE A 15 -28.74 15.97 -4.98
N VAL A 16 -28.20 15.36 -6.05
CA VAL A 16 -28.14 15.99 -7.38
C VAL A 16 -29.55 16.28 -7.91
N MET A 17 -30.48 15.33 -7.78
CA MET A 17 -31.87 15.51 -8.21
C MET A 17 -32.58 16.61 -7.41
N ALA A 18 -32.45 16.61 -6.09
CA ALA A 18 -33.05 17.64 -5.24
C ALA A 18 -32.53 19.05 -5.56
N ARG A 19 -31.23 19.18 -5.90
CA ARG A 19 -30.63 20.44 -6.36
C ARG A 19 -31.19 20.90 -7.70
N ARG A 20 -31.38 19.99 -8.67
CA ARG A 20 -32.00 20.29 -9.97
C ARG A 20 -33.45 20.74 -9.81
N LEU A 21 -34.17 20.18 -8.85
CA LEU A 21 -35.54 20.54 -8.50
C LEU A 21 -35.66 21.81 -7.63
N GLY A 22 -34.55 22.50 -7.34
CA GLY A 22 -34.57 23.75 -6.55
C GLY A 22 -34.91 23.56 -5.07
N GLN A 23 -34.77 22.36 -4.52
CA GLN A 23 -35.07 22.12 -3.10
C GLN A 23 -34.04 22.78 -2.17
N SER A 24 -34.47 23.14 -0.96
CA SER A 24 -33.60 23.74 0.04
C SER A 24 -32.60 22.74 0.60
N ILE A 25 -31.41 23.22 0.98
CA ILE A 25 -30.31 22.40 1.51
C ILE A 25 -30.76 21.56 2.72
N SER A 26 -31.57 22.14 3.61
CA SER A 26 -32.07 21.45 4.80
C SER A 26 -33.03 20.32 4.44
N LYS A 27 -33.91 20.53 3.44
CA LYS A 27 -34.85 19.51 2.97
C LYS A 27 -34.14 18.34 2.30
N THR A 28 -33.12 18.63 1.48
CA THR A 28 -32.27 17.60 0.88
C THR A 28 -31.47 16.81 1.92
N ALA A 29 -30.89 17.50 2.90
CA ALA A 29 -30.11 16.86 3.97
C ALA A 29 -30.99 15.91 4.81
N ALA A 30 -32.21 16.33 5.14
CA ALA A 30 -33.18 15.50 5.87
C ALA A 30 -33.63 14.28 5.04
N LEU A 31 -33.90 14.48 3.74
CA LEU A 31 -34.30 13.40 2.82
C LEU A 31 -33.24 12.29 2.75
N VAL A 32 -31.97 12.68 2.63
CA VAL A 32 -30.83 11.75 2.47
C VAL A 32 -30.29 11.27 3.81
N GLY A 33 -30.74 11.83 4.93
CA GLY A 33 -30.24 11.50 6.26
C GLY A 33 -28.78 11.91 6.48
N CYS A 34 -28.32 13.00 5.87
CA CYS A 34 -26.94 13.48 5.95
C CYS A 34 -26.85 14.90 6.55
N SER A 35 -25.64 15.34 6.91
CA SER A 35 -25.45 16.71 7.41
C SER A 35 -25.66 17.74 6.29
N ARG A 36 -26.17 18.94 6.65
CA ARG A 36 -26.26 20.08 5.70
C ARG A 36 -24.93 20.38 5.02
N SER A 37 -23.82 20.22 5.75
CA SER A 37 -22.46 20.40 5.23
C SER A 37 -22.09 19.39 4.15
N ALA A 38 -22.57 18.15 4.21
CA ALA A 38 -22.33 17.14 3.16
C ALA A 38 -23.00 17.53 1.83
N VAL A 39 -24.19 18.14 1.88
CA VAL A 39 -24.92 18.66 0.71
C VAL A 39 -24.27 19.91 0.11
N VAL A 40 -23.49 20.66 0.90
CA VAL A 40 -22.82 21.91 0.48
C VAL A 40 -21.40 21.68 -0.01
N HIS A 41 -20.60 20.89 0.71
CA HIS A 41 -19.18 20.71 0.41
C HIS A 41 -18.89 19.79 -0.76
N GLN A 42 -19.86 18.98 -1.18
CA GLN A 42 -19.59 18.06 -2.27
C GLN A 42 -19.74 18.75 -3.63
N LYS A 43 -18.63 18.84 -4.34
CA LYS A 43 -18.53 19.32 -5.73
C LYS A 43 -19.11 18.25 -6.66
N TRP A 44 -20.44 18.13 -6.72
CA TRP A 44 -21.11 17.29 -7.71
C TRP A 44 -20.94 17.97 -9.09
N SER A 45 -20.17 17.34 -9.98
CA SER A 45 -19.93 17.88 -11.33
C SER A 45 -21.26 18.10 -12.04
N LYS A 46 -21.34 19.18 -12.83
CA LYS A 46 -22.51 19.47 -13.70
C LYS A 46 -22.76 18.35 -14.73
N GLU A 47 -21.80 17.46 -14.92
CA GLU A 47 -21.76 16.37 -15.91
C GLU A 47 -22.57 15.12 -15.54
N GLY A 48 -23.32 15.13 -14.43
CA GLY A 48 -24.25 14.04 -14.10
C GLY A 48 -23.60 12.72 -13.68
N THR A 49 -22.26 12.65 -13.65
CA THR A 49 -21.53 11.50 -13.14
C THR A 49 -21.22 11.69 -11.67
N VAL A 50 -21.83 10.84 -10.85
CA VAL A 50 -21.68 10.76 -9.39
C VAL A 50 -20.36 10.07 -9.03
N VAL A 51 -19.31 10.24 -9.83
CA VAL A 51 -18.04 9.61 -9.52
C VAL A 51 -17.48 10.35 -8.31
N ASN A 52 -17.57 9.67 -7.16
CA ASN A 52 -16.65 9.90 -6.07
C ASN A 52 -15.29 9.53 -6.62
N ARG A 53 -14.65 10.48 -7.33
CA ARG A 53 -13.23 10.45 -7.57
C ARG A 53 -12.65 10.57 -6.18
N ARG A 54 -12.56 9.42 -5.49
CA ARG A 54 -11.57 9.20 -4.44
C ARG A 54 -10.33 9.76 -5.10
N GLN A 55 -9.91 10.93 -4.64
CA GLN A 55 -8.59 11.43 -4.99
C GLN A 55 -7.69 10.35 -4.44
N GLY A 56 -7.38 9.39 -5.32
CA GLY A 56 -6.91 8.07 -4.93
C GLY A 56 -5.73 8.34 -4.05
N HIS A 57 -5.81 7.88 -2.81
CA HIS A 57 -4.89 8.21 -1.72
C HIS A 57 -3.57 8.70 -2.30
N HIS A 58 -3.34 10.01 -2.26
CA HIS A 58 -2.00 10.54 -2.32
C HIS A 58 -1.34 10.08 -1.01
N GLY A 59 -1.09 8.77 -0.92
CA GLY A 59 -0.41 8.18 0.20
C GLY A 59 0.93 8.86 0.35
N ARG A 60 1.55 8.66 1.50
CA ARG A 60 2.89 9.18 1.75
C ARG A 60 3.79 8.89 0.53
N PRO A 61 4.43 9.93 -0.07
CA PRO A 61 5.32 9.73 -1.19
C PRO A 61 6.35 8.64 -0.90
N ARG A 62 6.64 7.80 -1.90
CA ARG A 62 7.68 6.79 -1.76
C ARG A 62 9.01 7.49 -1.51
N LEU A 63 9.75 7.00 -0.51
CA LEU A 63 11.04 7.57 -0.11
C LEU A 63 12.15 7.31 -1.14
N ILE A 64 11.95 6.30 -1.98
CA ILE A 64 12.79 6.02 -3.14
C ILE A 64 12.04 6.56 -4.37
N ASP A 65 12.70 7.43 -5.12
CA ASP A 65 12.19 7.98 -6.37
C ASP A 65 12.40 7.01 -7.55
N ALA A 66 11.83 7.34 -8.72
CA ALA A 66 11.96 6.50 -9.92
C ALA A 66 13.42 6.27 -10.36
N ARG A 67 14.36 7.15 -9.98
CA ARG A 67 15.80 6.97 -10.24
C ARG A 67 16.40 5.96 -9.26
N GLY A 68 16.07 6.07 -7.98
CA GLY A 68 16.46 5.14 -6.94
C GLY A 68 15.91 3.73 -7.19
N GLU A 69 14.66 3.59 -7.66
CA GLU A 69 14.05 2.31 -8.03
C GLU A 69 14.83 1.64 -9.19
N ARG A 70 15.17 2.39 -10.25
CA ARG A 70 15.99 1.89 -11.37
C ARG A 70 17.37 1.41 -10.92
N ARG A 71 18.02 2.16 -10.04
CA ARG A 71 19.35 1.80 -9.51
C ARG A 71 19.26 0.58 -8.60
N LEU A 72 18.26 0.52 -7.72
CA LEU A 72 17.99 -0.63 -6.87
C LEU A 72 17.75 -1.90 -7.70
N ALA A 73 16.95 -1.81 -8.76
CA ALA A 73 16.73 -2.92 -9.68
C ALA A 73 18.02 -3.35 -10.43
N SER A 74 18.91 -2.40 -10.73
CA SER A 74 20.22 -2.73 -11.32
C SER A 74 21.10 -3.52 -10.35
N VAL A 75 21.22 -3.06 -9.10
CA VAL A 75 22.01 -3.71 -8.05
C VAL A 75 21.51 -5.14 -7.80
N VAL A 76 20.20 -5.32 -7.66
CA VAL A 76 19.60 -6.65 -7.45
C VAL A 76 19.82 -7.57 -8.64
N ARG A 77 19.77 -7.05 -9.88
CA ARG A 77 20.05 -7.86 -11.08
C ARG A 77 21.49 -8.34 -11.12
N SER A 78 22.45 -7.48 -10.76
CA SER A 78 23.87 -7.83 -10.71
C SER A 78 24.21 -8.82 -9.59
N ASN A 79 23.53 -8.74 -8.45
CA ASN A 79 23.77 -9.63 -7.31
C ASN A 79 22.47 -10.14 -6.69
N ARG A 80 21.81 -11.09 -7.38
CA ARG A 80 20.50 -11.64 -6.96
C ARG A 80 20.50 -12.34 -5.58
N ARG A 81 21.68 -12.74 -5.07
CA ARG A 81 21.84 -13.42 -3.77
C ARG A 81 22.28 -12.49 -2.65
N ALA A 82 22.52 -11.21 -2.93
CA ALA A 82 22.97 -10.26 -1.91
C ALA A 82 21.93 -10.08 -0.79
N ALA A 83 22.42 -9.90 0.43
CA ALA A 83 21.57 -9.53 1.54
C ALA A 83 21.08 -8.08 1.38
N VAL A 84 19.87 -7.78 1.89
CA VAL A 84 19.30 -6.42 1.82
C VAL A 84 20.24 -5.36 2.41
N ALA A 85 21.03 -5.71 3.41
CA ALA A 85 22.02 -4.79 3.99
C ALA A 85 23.14 -4.42 3.00
N GLN A 86 23.63 -5.39 2.23
CA GLN A 86 24.64 -5.18 1.19
C GLN A 86 24.08 -4.34 0.04
N ILE A 87 22.86 -4.67 -0.41
CA ILE A 87 22.14 -3.91 -1.43
C ILE A 87 21.94 -2.45 -0.97
N ALA A 88 21.57 -2.23 0.29
CA ALA A 88 21.39 -0.90 0.84
C ALA A 88 22.70 -0.10 0.91
N GLN A 89 23.83 -0.74 1.24
CA GLN A 89 25.15 -0.11 1.21
C GLN A 89 25.55 0.30 -0.21
N GLU A 90 25.37 -0.59 -1.18
CA GLU A 90 25.70 -0.31 -2.58
C GLU A 90 24.83 0.81 -3.15
N VAL A 91 23.52 0.77 -2.88
CA VAL A 91 22.59 1.85 -3.26
C VAL A 91 22.89 3.14 -2.51
N LYS A 92 23.45 3.12 -1.30
CA LYS A 92 23.92 4.33 -0.64
C LYS A 92 25.20 4.89 -1.28
N ALA A 93 26.13 4.03 -1.69
CA ALA A 93 27.45 4.42 -2.21
C ALA A 93 27.40 5.23 -3.51
N GLY A 94 26.33 5.14 -4.30
CA GLY A 94 26.16 5.92 -5.54
C GLY A 94 24.94 6.83 -5.54
N SER A 95 24.45 7.21 -4.35
CA SER A 95 23.39 8.21 -4.21
C SER A 95 23.86 9.36 -3.32
N ASP A 96 23.73 10.60 -3.80
CA ASP A 96 23.95 11.81 -2.99
C ASP A 96 22.90 12.00 -1.89
N ARG A 97 21.73 11.38 -2.06
CA ARG A 97 20.67 11.41 -1.05
C ARG A 97 20.95 10.40 0.04
N LYS A 98 20.67 10.76 1.29
CA LYS A 98 20.62 9.83 2.42
C LYS A 98 19.46 8.86 2.23
N VAL A 99 19.66 7.81 1.43
CA VAL A 99 18.70 6.70 1.33
C VAL A 99 18.61 6.08 2.71
N SER A 100 17.42 6.14 3.30
CA SER A 100 17.12 5.59 4.61
C SER A 100 17.22 4.06 4.57
N GLY A 101 18.23 3.48 5.22
CA GLY A 101 18.23 2.16 5.85
C GLY A 101 17.78 0.89 5.09
N LYS A 102 18.05 -0.25 5.74
CA LYS A 102 17.64 -1.60 5.31
C LYS A 102 16.11 -1.73 5.12
N TYR A 103 15.32 -1.09 5.98
CA TYR A 103 13.86 -1.17 5.97
C TYR A 103 13.23 -0.59 4.70
N THR A 104 13.61 0.63 4.31
CA THR A 104 13.05 1.27 3.11
C THR A 104 13.45 0.54 1.84
N VAL A 105 14.70 0.06 1.76
CA VAL A 105 15.16 -0.76 0.64
C VAL A 105 14.32 -2.03 0.54
N HIS A 106 14.09 -2.74 1.65
CA HIS A 106 13.23 -3.92 1.68
C HIS A 106 11.80 -3.63 1.20
N HIS A 107 11.17 -2.56 1.68
CA HIS A 107 9.81 -2.21 1.24
C HIS A 107 9.74 -1.83 -0.24
N SER A 108 10.73 -1.09 -0.75
CA SER A 108 10.79 -0.75 -2.16
C SER A 108 10.97 -1.99 -3.04
N LEU A 109 11.80 -2.96 -2.61
CA LEU A 109 11.91 -4.25 -3.29
C LEU A 109 10.55 -4.97 -3.39
N LEU A 110 9.81 -5.03 -2.28
CA LEU A 110 8.46 -5.63 -2.27
C LEU A 110 7.48 -4.88 -3.17
N CYS A 111 7.48 -3.54 -3.15
CA CYS A 111 6.64 -2.73 -4.04
C CYS A 111 6.97 -2.93 -5.52
N MET A 112 8.22 -3.27 -5.84
CA MET A 112 8.65 -3.61 -7.20
C MET A 112 8.46 -5.11 -7.53
N GLY A 113 7.95 -5.93 -6.61
CA GLY A 113 7.74 -7.36 -6.81
C GLY A 113 9.01 -8.22 -6.67
N LEU A 114 10.12 -7.65 -6.19
CA LEU A 114 11.36 -8.36 -5.95
C LEU A 114 11.34 -8.99 -4.56
N HIS A 115 11.28 -10.31 -4.51
CA HIS A 115 11.21 -11.10 -3.29
C HIS A 115 12.54 -11.81 -3.02
N SER A 116 12.75 -12.17 -1.75
CA SER A 116 13.83 -13.09 -1.42
C SER A 116 13.66 -14.42 -2.16
N HIS A 117 14.78 -14.97 -2.63
CA HIS A 117 14.77 -16.30 -3.21
C HIS A 117 14.34 -17.32 -2.16
N ARG A 118 13.34 -18.16 -2.49
CA ARG A 118 13.01 -19.35 -1.71
C ARG A 118 14.02 -20.45 -2.04
N PRO A 119 14.58 -21.16 -1.04
CA PRO A 119 15.36 -22.35 -1.31
C PRO A 119 14.48 -23.35 -2.06
N VAL A 120 14.91 -23.73 -3.27
CA VAL A 120 14.10 -24.51 -4.23
C VAL A 120 13.88 -25.94 -3.74
N ARG A 121 14.75 -26.47 -2.87
CA ARG A 121 14.64 -27.82 -2.31
C ARG A 121 15.15 -27.84 -0.88
N VAL A 122 14.29 -28.28 0.04
CA VAL A 122 14.77 -28.79 1.33
C VAL A 122 15.53 -30.07 1.01
N PRO A 123 16.83 -30.20 1.35
CA PRO A 123 17.53 -31.46 1.20
C PRO A 123 16.75 -32.54 1.96
N MET A 124 16.51 -33.70 1.33
CA MET A 124 15.93 -34.81 2.07
C MET A 124 16.80 -35.09 3.29
N LEU A 125 16.19 -35.05 4.48
CA LEU A 125 16.90 -35.34 5.71
C LEU A 125 17.46 -36.76 5.63
N THR A 126 18.79 -36.87 5.62
CA THR A 126 19.49 -38.15 5.68
C THR A 126 19.10 -38.87 6.99
N PRO A 127 19.20 -40.21 7.04
CA PRO A 127 18.89 -40.98 8.25
C PRO A 127 19.68 -40.51 9.49
N VAL A 128 20.87 -39.92 9.29
CA VAL A 128 21.69 -39.34 10.36
C VAL A 128 21.08 -38.06 10.92
N HIS A 129 20.58 -37.16 10.05
CA HIS A 129 19.90 -35.94 10.49
C HIS A 129 18.63 -36.24 11.28
N ARG A 130 17.86 -37.26 10.86
CA ARG A 130 16.64 -37.69 11.57
C ARG A 130 16.94 -38.20 12.99
N ARG A 131 17.97 -39.05 13.14
CA ARG A 131 18.41 -39.56 14.45
C ARG A 131 18.84 -38.43 15.39
N LYS A 132 19.63 -37.46 14.89
CA LYS A 132 20.01 -36.29 15.69
C LYS A 132 18.79 -35.48 16.11
N CYS A 133 17.84 -35.19 15.21
CA CYS A 133 16.60 -34.49 15.60
C CYS A 133 15.80 -35.26 16.66
N GLN A 134 15.74 -36.58 16.58
CA GLN A 134 15.07 -37.41 17.59
C GLN A 134 15.79 -37.39 18.95
N GLN A 135 17.12 -37.44 18.96
CA GLN A 135 17.92 -37.29 20.19
C GLN A 135 17.71 -35.91 20.83
N TRP A 136 17.67 -34.84 20.04
CA TRP A 136 17.39 -33.49 20.54
C TRP A 136 16.01 -33.38 21.20
N VAL A 137 14.98 -34.03 20.65
CA VAL A 137 13.64 -34.05 21.26
C VAL A 137 13.59 -34.95 22.50
N GLY A 138 14.36 -36.04 22.52
CA GLY A 138 14.44 -36.98 23.64
C GLY A 138 15.31 -36.53 24.82
N LEU A 139 16.17 -35.52 24.65
CA LEU A 139 17.02 -34.94 25.69
C LEU A 139 16.33 -33.80 26.48
N SER A 140 15.06 -33.53 26.19
CA SER A 140 14.29 -32.43 26.77
C SER A 140 13.23 -32.88 27.80
N GLN A 141 13.31 -34.13 28.27
CA GLN A 141 12.57 -34.67 29.42
C GLN A 141 13.52 -34.98 30.57
#